data_AF-A0AAU3UK07-F1
#
_entry.id   AF-A0AAU3UK07-F1
#
_cell.length_a   1.000
_cell.length_b   1.000
_cell.length_c   1.000
_cell.angle_alpha   90.00
_cell.angle_beta   90.00
_cell.angle_gamma   90.00
#
_symmetry.space_group_name_H-M   'P 1'
#
loop_
_entity.id
_entity.type
_entity.pdbx_description
1 polymer ?
#
loop_
_entity_poly.entity_id
_entity_poly.type
_entity_poly.pdbx_seq_one_letter_code
_entity_poly.pdbx_strand_id
1 'polypeptide(L)'
;MSPTGTIDVVAEAFNSAATNCANAHKTVTELVTTLAKTLDDNWGCAGTDNTGHSFANSYDPAAFNAVASGSDIANGLGKLYDLLKYTSINHANGNTSAATDPNLANLIPAPLPIPAYATPTFRGSYGGDSDAPLGWGLITRWLQGRMWPNGHQDGLDNLSSAWSKAKDGLNSVIQELRDARGFVGQQVSDEIPQILAQIDLVIGDITNLANHCEVLSTACWDYSKALTQAHHDIEKAMLEFGLTVGGVAILSSIIGPEGTAGGGALAAGLRGEATAARVITIVDALADAVTAKNVALAGTALAAGRLTANLQPLLDSTPTRFNADTPPGNGGDGLKPPSRPSHVPDDWIARKADNGKGWVWQKPGSSGNANIFRDADPNARYPNGYVRFYNDQGQPIKLDGKPGSNAETHIPKNPDGTYPTPQGW
;
A
#
# COMPACT_ATOMS: atom_id res chain seq x y z
N MET A 1 -20.67 21.27 -41.50
CA MET A 1 -20.42 21.50 -40.06
C MET A 1 -19.77 20.24 -39.53
N SER A 2 -18.44 20.25 -39.40
CA SER A 2 -17.72 19.16 -38.75
C SER A 2 -18.03 19.23 -37.25
N PRO A 3 -18.28 18.11 -36.56
CA PRO A 3 -18.42 18.13 -35.12
C PRO A 3 -17.05 18.53 -34.54
N THR A 4 -16.96 19.74 -34.02
CA THR A 4 -15.91 20.14 -33.09
C THR A 4 -16.09 19.26 -31.85
N GLY A 5 -15.33 18.18 -31.75
CA GLY A 5 -15.17 17.49 -30.47
C GLY A 5 -14.47 18.45 -29.53
N THR A 6 -15.24 19.14 -28.69
CA THR A 6 -14.71 20.03 -27.67
C THR A 6 -13.87 19.18 -26.72
N ILE A 7 -12.55 19.36 -26.75
CA ILE A 7 -11.67 18.91 -25.66
C ILE A 7 -12.00 19.84 -24.49
N ASP A 8 -12.86 19.40 -23.58
CA ASP A 8 -13.23 20.12 -22.36
C ASP A 8 -12.38 19.58 -21.21
N VAL A 9 -11.10 19.94 -21.24
CA VAL A 9 -10.14 19.56 -20.21
C VAL A 9 -9.70 20.81 -19.46
N VAL A 10 -10.07 20.88 -18.19
CA VAL A 10 -9.72 21.99 -17.30
C VAL A 10 -8.53 21.58 -16.45
N ALA A 11 -7.36 22.19 -16.70
CA ALA A 11 -6.13 21.94 -15.94
C ALA A 11 -6.33 22.06 -14.41
N GLU A 12 -7.20 22.97 -13.97
CA GLU A 12 -7.53 23.17 -12.56
C GLU A 12 -8.25 21.97 -11.92
N ALA A 13 -9.01 21.18 -12.68
CA ALA A 13 -9.68 19.98 -12.17
C ALA A 13 -8.66 18.92 -11.73
N PHE A 14 -7.63 18.70 -12.56
CA PHE A 14 -6.51 17.81 -12.19
C PHE A 14 -5.68 18.37 -11.03
N ASN A 15 -5.50 19.69 -10.96
CA ASN A 15 -4.83 20.34 -9.84
C ASN A 15 -5.59 20.17 -8.52
N SER A 16 -6.92 20.27 -8.56
CA SER A 16 -7.80 20.04 -7.42
C SER A 16 -7.75 18.58 -6.98
N ALA A 17 -7.83 17.63 -7.93
CA ALA A 17 -7.67 16.21 -7.64
C ALA A 17 -6.28 15.88 -7.06
N ALA A 18 -5.22 16.49 -7.58
CA ALA A 18 -3.87 16.35 -7.02
C ALA A 18 -3.83 16.86 -5.57
N THR A 19 -4.40 18.03 -5.30
CA THR A 19 -4.44 18.61 -3.95
C THR A 19 -5.13 17.68 -2.95
N ASN A 20 -6.26 17.08 -3.33
CA ASN A 20 -6.92 16.06 -2.51
C ASN A 20 -6.01 14.84 -2.26
N CYS A 21 -5.24 14.38 -3.26
CA CYS A 21 -4.27 13.28 -3.07
C CYS A 21 -3.12 13.67 -2.12
N ALA A 22 -2.65 14.92 -2.15
CA ALA A 22 -1.61 15.41 -1.25
C ALA A 22 -2.11 15.54 0.21
N ASN A 23 -3.33 16.02 0.39
CA ASN A 23 -4.00 16.05 1.69
C ASN A 23 -4.21 14.64 2.24
N ALA A 24 -4.76 13.74 1.41
CA ALA A 24 -4.92 12.33 1.73
C ALA A 24 -3.59 11.69 2.14
N HIS A 25 -2.50 11.94 1.39
CA HIS A 25 -1.16 11.49 1.75
C HIS A 25 -0.79 11.97 3.15
N LYS A 26 -0.89 13.28 3.42
CA LYS A 26 -0.57 13.86 4.73
C LYS A 26 -1.40 13.19 5.84
N THR A 27 -2.71 13.08 5.67
CA THR A 27 -3.60 12.43 6.64
C THR A 27 -3.20 10.99 6.90
N VAL A 28 -2.92 10.19 5.87
CA VAL A 28 -2.48 8.79 6.06
C VAL A 28 -1.13 8.74 6.79
N THR A 29 -0.16 9.59 6.45
CA THR A 29 1.15 9.60 7.16
C THR A 29 1.00 9.96 8.63
N GLU A 30 0.14 10.92 8.98
CA GLU A 30 -0.15 11.30 10.36
C GLU A 30 -0.86 10.17 11.12
N LEU A 31 -1.86 9.53 10.50
CA LEU A 31 -2.59 8.39 11.05
C LEU A 31 -1.65 7.21 11.33
N VAL A 32 -0.84 6.81 10.35
CA VAL A 32 0.08 5.65 10.46
C VAL A 32 1.16 5.91 11.50
N THR A 33 1.71 7.13 11.56
CA THR A 33 2.70 7.52 12.58
C THR A 33 2.09 7.48 13.99
N THR A 34 0.89 8.04 14.16
CA THR A 34 0.20 8.08 15.46
C THR A 34 -0.21 6.69 15.93
N LEU A 35 -0.68 5.86 15.00
CA LEU A 35 -1.00 4.46 15.25
C LEU A 35 0.24 3.72 15.72
N ALA A 36 1.33 3.71 14.95
CA ALA A 36 2.56 3.01 15.29
C ALA A 36 3.13 3.45 16.65
N LYS A 37 3.08 4.75 16.95
CA LYS A 37 3.46 5.26 18.28
C LYS A 37 2.59 4.66 19.39
N THR A 38 1.27 4.64 19.19
CA THR A 38 0.35 4.08 20.20
C THR A 38 0.56 2.58 20.38
N LEU A 39 0.83 1.85 19.30
CA LEU A 39 1.19 0.44 19.35
C LEU A 39 2.47 0.24 20.17
N ASP A 40 3.50 1.06 19.93
CA ASP A 40 4.77 0.97 20.65
C ASP A 40 4.65 1.37 22.13
N ASP A 41 3.87 2.41 22.45
CA ASP A 41 3.63 2.84 23.83
C ASP A 41 2.93 1.76 24.67
N ASN A 42 2.16 0.88 24.02
CA ASN A 42 1.41 -0.21 24.65
C ASN A 42 1.97 -1.60 24.28
N TRP A 43 3.26 -1.67 23.96
CA TRP A 43 3.95 -2.94 23.70
C TRP A 43 3.86 -3.88 24.92
N GLY A 44 3.92 -5.19 24.70
CA GLY A 44 3.85 -6.17 25.78
C GLY A 44 2.49 -6.28 26.48
N CYS A 45 1.42 -5.69 25.95
CA CYS A 45 0.12 -5.75 26.61
C CYS A 45 -0.57 -7.13 26.51
N ALA A 46 -0.11 -8.04 25.64
CA ALA A 46 -0.68 -9.38 25.52
C ALA A 46 -0.29 -10.31 26.67
N GLY A 47 0.79 -10.02 27.40
CA GLY A 47 1.32 -10.93 28.41
C GLY A 47 2.35 -11.91 27.85
N THR A 48 2.97 -12.65 28.77
CA THR A 48 3.95 -13.72 28.51
C THR A 48 3.39 -15.12 28.75
N ASP A 49 2.13 -15.23 29.20
CA ASP A 49 1.43 -16.50 29.34
C ASP A 49 1.11 -17.17 27.98
N ASN A 50 0.63 -18.42 28.01
CA ASN A 50 0.37 -19.20 26.79
C ASN A 50 -0.69 -18.55 25.89
N THR A 51 -1.72 -17.94 26.49
CA THR A 51 -2.77 -17.26 25.76
C THR A 51 -2.27 -15.95 25.17
N GLY A 52 -1.51 -15.18 25.94
CA GLY A 52 -0.82 -13.98 25.45
C GLY A 52 0.11 -14.26 24.29
N HIS A 53 0.92 -15.32 24.38
CA HIS A 53 1.78 -15.79 23.30
C HIS A 53 0.97 -16.19 22.05
N SER A 54 -0.12 -16.94 22.22
CA SER A 54 -0.99 -17.37 21.13
C SER A 54 -1.63 -16.18 20.40
N PHE A 55 -2.13 -15.20 21.15
CA PHE A 55 -2.66 -13.95 20.60
C PHE A 55 -1.59 -13.20 19.80
N ALA A 56 -0.44 -12.92 20.43
CA ALA A 56 0.62 -12.12 19.83
C ALA A 56 1.18 -12.75 18.55
N ASN A 57 1.30 -14.08 18.49
CA ASN A 57 1.73 -14.81 17.29
C ASN A 57 0.82 -14.57 16.07
N SER A 58 -0.45 -14.24 16.29
CA SER A 58 -1.41 -13.94 15.21
C SER A 58 -1.56 -12.43 14.99
N TYR A 59 -1.63 -11.66 16.08
CA TYR A 59 -1.85 -10.22 16.05
C TYR A 59 -0.63 -9.45 15.55
N ASP A 60 0.58 -9.75 16.04
CA ASP A 60 1.77 -8.94 15.74
C ASP A 60 2.09 -8.92 14.24
N PRO A 61 2.14 -10.07 13.51
CA PRO A 61 2.36 -10.05 12.06
C PRO A 61 1.25 -9.29 11.32
N ALA A 62 -0.01 -9.42 11.75
CA ALA A 62 -1.13 -8.71 11.14
C ALA A 62 -1.06 -7.19 11.38
N ALA A 63 -0.59 -6.76 12.56
CA ALA A 63 -0.36 -5.36 12.89
C ALA A 63 0.81 -4.77 12.09
N PHE A 64 1.95 -5.47 12.01
CA PHE A 64 3.10 -5.02 11.22
C PHE A 64 2.75 -4.85 9.75
N ASN A 65 2.05 -5.83 9.18
CA ASN A 65 1.61 -5.79 7.79
C ASN A 65 0.63 -4.63 7.54
N ALA A 66 -0.28 -4.32 8.47
CA ALA A 66 -1.21 -3.20 8.34
C ALA A 66 -0.50 -1.84 8.39
N VAL A 67 0.53 -1.67 9.23
CA VAL A 67 1.33 -0.43 9.29
C VAL A 67 2.18 -0.25 8.02
N ALA A 68 2.79 -1.33 7.52
CA ALA A 68 3.49 -1.32 6.23
C ALA A 68 2.53 -0.94 5.08
N SER A 69 1.37 -1.58 5.04
CA SER A 69 0.28 -1.30 4.09
C SER A 69 -0.16 0.15 4.09
N GLY A 70 -0.32 0.76 5.28
CA GLY A 70 -0.64 2.19 5.40
C GLY A 70 0.46 3.09 4.82
N SER A 71 1.72 2.67 4.93
CA SER A 71 2.86 3.38 4.36
C SER A 71 2.90 3.28 2.84
N ASP A 72 2.62 2.08 2.29
CA ASP A 72 2.51 1.87 0.84
C ASP A 72 1.37 2.71 0.24
N ILE A 73 0.22 2.78 0.92
CA ILE A 73 -0.90 3.65 0.55
C ILE A 73 -0.48 5.12 0.56
N ALA A 74 0.22 5.58 1.61
CA ALA A 74 0.72 6.95 1.65
C ALA A 74 1.63 7.24 0.45
N ASN A 75 2.53 6.33 0.10
CA ASN A 75 3.39 6.45 -1.08
C ASN A 75 2.60 6.45 -2.39
N GLY A 76 1.58 5.59 -2.52
CA GLY A 76 0.67 5.57 -3.67
C GLY A 76 -0.10 6.88 -3.83
N LEU A 77 -0.56 7.48 -2.74
CA LEU A 77 -1.22 8.79 -2.74
C LEU A 77 -0.28 9.92 -3.16
N GLY A 78 0.96 9.90 -2.67
CA GLY A 78 2.00 10.84 -3.12
C GLY A 78 2.28 10.70 -4.62
N LYS A 79 2.25 9.46 -5.13
CA LYS A 79 2.42 9.18 -6.55
C LYS A 79 1.25 9.63 -7.41
N LEU A 80 0.02 9.45 -6.94
CA LEU A 80 -1.18 9.98 -7.58
C LEU A 80 -1.15 11.51 -7.64
N TYR A 81 -0.73 12.18 -6.56
CA TYR A 81 -0.50 13.62 -6.57
C TYR A 81 0.47 14.01 -7.69
N ASP A 82 1.65 13.37 -7.76
CA ASP A 82 2.66 13.68 -8.77
C ASP A 82 2.05 13.53 -10.18
N LEU A 83 1.47 12.37 -10.50
CA LEU A 83 0.90 12.09 -11.81
C LEU A 83 -0.19 13.11 -12.20
N LEU A 84 -1.15 13.39 -11.30
CA LEU A 84 -2.23 14.36 -11.54
C LEU A 84 -1.69 15.79 -11.69
N LYS A 85 -0.68 16.16 -10.91
CA LYS A 85 -0.05 17.48 -11.00
C LYS A 85 0.68 17.66 -12.32
N TYR A 86 1.36 16.63 -12.82
CA TYR A 86 1.97 16.64 -14.15
C TYR A 86 0.91 16.70 -15.25
N THR A 87 -0.20 15.97 -15.15
CA THR A 87 -1.32 16.07 -16.09
C THR A 87 -1.89 17.49 -16.13
N SER A 88 -2.11 18.11 -14.97
CA SER A 88 -2.54 19.52 -14.87
C SER A 88 -1.57 20.47 -15.58
N ILE A 89 -0.28 20.35 -15.30
CA ILE A 89 0.77 21.20 -15.88
C ILE A 89 0.87 20.99 -17.40
N ASN A 90 0.74 19.76 -17.88
CA ASN A 90 0.78 19.45 -19.31
C ASN A 90 -0.39 20.10 -20.05
N HIS A 91 -1.60 20.01 -19.50
CA HIS A 91 -2.78 20.69 -20.08
C HIS A 91 -2.65 22.21 -20.03
N ALA A 92 -2.17 22.78 -18.92
CA ALA A 92 -1.94 24.22 -18.80
C ALA A 92 -0.88 24.73 -19.80
N ASN A 93 0.27 24.07 -19.88
CA ASN A 93 1.35 24.42 -20.80
C ASN A 93 0.95 24.20 -22.26
N GLY A 94 0.19 23.14 -22.55
CA GLY A 94 -0.39 22.89 -23.87
C GLY A 94 -1.28 24.06 -24.31
N ASN A 95 -2.16 24.53 -23.43
CA ASN A 95 -3.02 25.68 -23.70
C ASN A 95 -2.21 26.98 -23.92
N THR A 96 -1.19 27.24 -23.10
CA THR A 96 -0.27 28.38 -23.30
C THR A 96 0.42 28.33 -24.66
N SER A 97 0.82 27.14 -25.11
CA SER A 97 1.56 26.95 -26.35
C SER A 97 0.68 27.01 -27.60
N ALA A 98 -0.59 26.64 -27.46
CA ALA A 98 -1.58 26.66 -28.55
C ALA A 98 -2.24 28.04 -28.76
N ALA A 99 -1.94 29.04 -27.91
CA ALA A 99 -2.48 30.39 -28.04
C ALA A 99 -1.98 31.09 -29.32
N THR A 100 -2.80 32.00 -29.86
CA THR A 100 -2.48 32.77 -31.09
C THR A 100 -1.18 33.59 -30.96
N ASP A 101 -0.83 34.01 -29.75
CA ASP A 101 0.44 34.67 -29.41
C ASP A 101 0.98 34.06 -28.10
N PRO A 102 1.74 32.95 -28.19
CA PRO A 102 2.14 32.18 -27.01
C PRO A 102 3.27 32.88 -26.25
N ASN A 103 3.04 33.21 -24.98
CA ASN A 103 4.10 33.67 -24.08
C ASN A 103 4.76 32.48 -23.38
N LEU A 104 5.85 31.96 -23.96
CA LEU A 104 6.57 30.80 -23.43
C LEU A 104 7.26 31.05 -22.08
N ALA A 105 7.43 32.31 -21.67
CA ALA A 105 7.90 32.63 -20.32
C ALA A 105 6.88 32.25 -19.23
N ASN A 106 5.62 32.00 -19.59
CA ASN A 106 4.55 31.62 -18.67
C ASN A 106 4.41 30.10 -18.50
N LEU A 107 5.30 29.29 -19.07
CA LEU A 107 5.26 27.83 -18.90
C LEU A 107 5.50 27.45 -17.43
N ILE A 108 4.62 26.62 -16.89
CA ILE A 108 4.68 26.15 -15.51
C ILE A 108 5.79 25.10 -15.39
N PRO A 109 6.75 25.26 -14.44
CA PRO A 109 7.82 24.30 -14.23
C PRO A 109 7.31 22.97 -13.65
N ALA A 110 8.14 21.93 -13.69
CA ALA A 110 7.84 20.65 -13.05
C ALA A 110 7.65 20.83 -11.54
N PRO A 111 6.69 20.14 -10.92
CA PRO A 111 6.50 20.19 -9.48
C PRO A 111 7.61 19.42 -8.76
N LEU A 112 7.86 19.76 -7.49
CA LEU A 112 8.67 18.91 -6.62
C LEU A 112 7.84 17.67 -6.24
N PRO A 113 8.39 16.46 -6.41
CA PRO A 113 7.66 15.24 -6.03
C PRO A 113 7.51 15.15 -4.52
N ILE A 114 6.44 14.49 -4.06
CA ILE A 114 6.27 14.17 -2.65
C ILE A 114 7.33 13.11 -2.24
N PRO A 115 8.12 13.35 -1.16
CA PRO A 115 9.09 12.37 -0.69
C PRO A 115 8.43 11.07 -0.27
N ALA A 116 9.13 9.95 -0.45
CA ALA A 116 8.69 8.66 0.04
C ALA A 116 8.58 8.67 1.57
N TYR A 117 7.46 8.14 2.08
CA TYR A 117 7.20 7.93 3.49
C TYR A 117 7.76 6.56 3.91
N ALA A 118 8.61 6.58 4.93
CA ALA A 118 9.19 5.38 5.51
C ALA A 118 8.24 4.75 6.53
N THR A 119 8.12 3.43 6.50
CA THR A 119 7.29 2.69 7.45
C THR A 119 7.80 2.88 8.88
N PRO A 120 6.96 3.37 9.81
CA PRO A 120 7.36 3.50 11.21
C PRO A 120 7.48 2.12 11.87
N THR A 121 8.46 1.99 12.75
CA THR A 121 8.68 0.77 13.54
C THR A 121 7.99 0.86 14.89
N PHE A 122 7.54 -0.28 15.41
CA PHE A 122 6.99 -0.42 16.76
C PHE A 122 7.28 -1.82 17.30
N ARG A 123 7.19 -2.00 18.62
CA ARG A 123 7.33 -3.30 19.29
C ARG A 123 6.01 -4.09 19.28
N GLY A 124 6.12 -5.42 19.29
CA GLY A 124 4.96 -6.32 19.34
C GLY A 124 4.22 -6.30 20.68
N SER A 125 3.03 -6.90 20.66
CA SER A 125 2.16 -7.06 21.83
C SER A 125 2.65 -8.12 22.82
N TYR A 126 3.50 -9.06 22.39
CA TYR A 126 4.09 -10.07 23.29
C TYR A 126 5.05 -9.44 24.30
N GLY A 127 4.89 -9.78 25.58
CA GLY A 127 5.70 -9.24 26.66
C GLY A 127 4.84 -8.85 27.85
N GLY A 128 5.40 -8.06 28.76
CA GLY A 128 4.69 -7.60 29.97
C GLY A 128 4.40 -8.69 31.00
N ASP A 129 4.03 -8.25 32.19
CA ASP A 129 3.56 -9.09 33.28
C ASP A 129 2.62 -8.32 34.21
N SER A 130 1.72 -9.07 34.85
CA SER A 130 0.91 -8.61 35.95
C SER A 130 1.02 -9.59 37.10
N ASP A 131 0.89 -9.05 38.32
CA ASP A 131 0.97 -9.85 39.52
C ASP A 131 -0.18 -10.86 39.59
N ALA A 132 0.17 -12.13 39.83
CA ALA A 132 -0.82 -13.15 40.08
C ALA A 132 -1.56 -12.88 41.41
N PRO A 133 -2.84 -13.30 41.54
CA PRO A 133 -3.60 -13.05 42.75
C PRO A 133 -3.00 -13.75 43.97
N LEU A 134 -3.26 -13.18 45.15
CA LEU A 134 -2.79 -13.75 46.41
C LEU A 134 -3.21 -15.22 46.54
N GLY A 135 -2.26 -16.05 46.99
CA GLY A 135 -2.47 -17.49 47.12
C GLY A 135 -2.31 -18.29 45.82
N TRP A 136 -2.07 -17.66 44.67
CA TRP A 136 -1.84 -18.37 43.39
C TRP A 136 -0.80 -19.49 43.53
N GLY A 137 0.32 -19.20 44.20
CA GLY A 137 1.39 -20.16 44.51
C GLY A 137 0.90 -21.44 45.20
N LEU A 138 -0.19 -21.38 45.97
CA LEU A 138 -0.75 -22.53 46.70
C LEU A 138 -1.41 -23.55 45.77
N ILE A 139 -1.95 -23.11 44.64
CA ILE A 139 -2.69 -23.97 43.69
C ILE A 139 -1.85 -24.42 42.48
N THR A 140 -0.68 -23.81 42.26
CA THR A 140 0.19 -24.05 41.08
C THR A 140 0.45 -25.52 40.77
N ARG A 141 0.62 -26.37 41.80
CA ARG A 141 0.88 -27.82 41.60
C ARG A 141 -0.23 -28.55 40.85
N TRP A 142 -1.47 -28.04 40.91
CA TRP A 142 -2.65 -28.65 40.28
C TRP A 142 -3.07 -27.95 39.00
N LEU A 143 -2.44 -26.83 38.63
CA LEU A 143 -2.80 -26.05 37.43
C LEU A 143 -2.36 -26.70 36.11
N GLN A 144 -1.70 -27.85 36.15
CA GLN A 144 -1.28 -28.60 34.96
C GLN A 144 -0.48 -27.73 33.96
N GLY A 145 0.39 -26.86 34.48
CA GLY A 145 1.21 -25.96 33.67
C GLY A 145 0.51 -24.70 33.15
N ARG A 146 -0.77 -24.48 33.48
CA ARG A 146 -1.44 -23.21 33.16
C ARG A 146 -0.86 -22.07 33.99
N MET A 147 -0.54 -21.00 33.29
CA MET A 147 0.01 -19.78 33.88
C MET A 147 -1.10 -18.81 34.23
N TRP A 148 -0.79 -17.84 35.09
CA TRP A 148 -1.65 -16.69 35.32
C TRP A 148 -1.75 -15.92 33.99
N PRO A 149 -2.97 -15.66 33.46
CA PRO A 149 -3.11 -14.81 32.29
C PRO A 149 -2.61 -13.41 32.64
N ASN A 150 -1.46 -13.01 32.11
CA ASN A 150 -0.72 -11.89 32.68
C ASN A 150 -0.66 -10.63 31.80
N GLY A 151 -1.49 -10.56 30.76
CA GLY A 151 -1.64 -9.37 29.93
C GLY A 151 -2.25 -8.15 30.65
N HIS A 152 -2.27 -7.02 29.94
CA HIS A 152 -2.71 -5.71 30.40
C HIS A 152 -3.94 -5.22 29.60
N GLN A 153 -5.09 -5.16 30.25
CA GLN A 153 -6.38 -4.82 29.61
C GLN A 153 -6.43 -3.38 29.11
N ASP A 154 -5.83 -2.45 29.86
CA ASP A 154 -5.72 -1.04 29.48
C ASP A 154 -4.87 -0.87 28.21
N GLY A 155 -3.76 -1.60 28.11
CA GLY A 155 -2.94 -1.68 26.90
C GLY A 155 -3.75 -2.19 25.71
N LEU A 156 -4.45 -3.32 25.88
CA LEU A 156 -5.30 -3.90 24.84
C LEU A 156 -6.47 -2.97 24.42
N ASP A 157 -7.12 -2.28 25.37
CA ASP A 157 -8.16 -1.29 25.09
C ASP A 157 -7.59 -0.06 24.34
N ASN A 158 -6.36 0.36 24.66
CA ASN A 158 -5.66 1.43 23.93
C ASN A 158 -5.34 1.00 22.49
N LEU A 159 -4.84 -0.23 22.28
CA LEU A 159 -4.60 -0.78 20.94
C LEU A 159 -5.90 -0.84 20.14
N SER A 160 -6.98 -1.35 20.74
CA SER A 160 -8.30 -1.41 20.09
C SER A 160 -8.77 -0.03 19.63
N SER A 161 -8.66 0.96 20.51
CA SER A 161 -9.03 2.35 20.22
C SER A 161 -8.17 2.96 19.10
N ALA A 162 -6.87 2.66 19.07
CA ALA A 162 -5.96 3.15 18.04
C ALA A 162 -6.33 2.63 16.65
N TRP A 163 -6.60 1.32 16.54
CA TRP A 163 -7.04 0.71 15.29
C TRP A 163 -8.39 1.25 14.81
N SER A 164 -9.34 1.44 15.72
CA SER A 164 -10.65 2.02 15.41
C SER A 164 -10.52 3.45 14.86
N LYS A 165 -9.68 4.28 15.51
CA LYS A 165 -9.37 5.63 15.01
C LYS A 165 -8.69 5.61 13.64
N ALA A 166 -7.78 4.67 13.41
CA ALA A 166 -7.14 4.51 12.11
C ALA A 166 -8.16 4.15 11.02
N LYS A 167 -9.09 3.22 11.28
CA LYS A 167 -10.22 2.91 10.39
C LYS A 167 -11.03 4.17 10.03
N ASP A 168 -11.43 4.95 11.02
CA ASP A 168 -12.25 6.15 10.80
C ASP A 168 -11.51 7.23 9.99
N GLY A 169 -10.21 7.38 10.27
CA GLY A 169 -9.33 8.24 9.49
C GLY A 169 -9.24 7.81 8.02
N LEU A 170 -9.03 6.50 7.77
CA LEU A 170 -8.99 5.94 6.42
C LEU A 170 -10.33 6.10 5.69
N ASN A 171 -11.46 5.95 6.37
CA ASN A 171 -12.79 6.19 5.81
C ASN A 171 -13.01 7.66 5.38
N SER A 172 -12.38 8.59 6.10
CA SER A 172 -12.39 10.02 5.74
C SER A 172 -11.58 10.26 4.45
N VAL A 173 -10.40 9.63 4.35
CA VAL A 173 -9.55 9.68 3.14
C VAL A 173 -10.27 9.11 1.91
N ILE A 174 -11.07 8.05 2.08
CA ILE A 174 -11.89 7.49 0.98
C ILE A 174 -12.84 8.54 0.40
N GLN A 175 -13.45 9.39 1.24
CA GLN A 175 -14.34 10.44 0.72
C GLN A 175 -13.55 11.49 -0.06
N GLU A 176 -12.39 11.90 0.45
CA GLU A 176 -11.52 12.88 -0.23
C GLU A 176 -11.06 12.39 -1.61
N LEU A 177 -10.76 11.09 -1.75
CA LEU A 177 -10.44 10.48 -3.05
C LEU A 177 -11.65 10.35 -3.97
N ARG A 178 -12.86 10.13 -3.44
CA ARG A 178 -14.09 10.16 -4.25
C ARG A 178 -14.34 11.55 -4.82
N ASP A 179 -14.04 12.60 -4.06
CA ASP A 179 -14.10 13.98 -4.55
C ASP A 179 -13.04 14.22 -5.64
N ALA A 180 -11.81 13.76 -5.43
CA ALA A 180 -10.74 13.81 -6.43
C ALA A 180 -11.14 13.11 -7.74
N ARG A 181 -11.71 11.91 -7.62
CA ARG A 181 -12.29 11.14 -8.72
C ARG A 181 -13.39 11.92 -9.43
N GLY A 182 -14.23 12.64 -8.68
CA GLY A 182 -15.30 13.48 -9.22
C GLY A 182 -14.76 14.59 -10.13
N PHE A 183 -13.70 15.29 -9.73
CA PHE A 183 -13.04 16.30 -10.57
C PHE A 183 -12.50 15.71 -11.87
N VAL A 184 -11.82 14.56 -11.81
CA VAL A 184 -11.26 13.88 -12.99
C VAL A 184 -12.38 13.36 -13.90
N GLY A 185 -13.43 12.78 -13.33
CA GLY A 185 -14.51 12.16 -14.10
C GLY A 185 -15.40 13.12 -14.89
N GLN A 186 -15.27 14.43 -14.63
CA GLN A 186 -15.93 15.48 -15.40
C GLN A 186 -15.15 15.90 -16.65
N GLN A 187 -13.90 15.44 -16.81
CA GLN A 187 -13.06 15.80 -17.93
C GLN A 187 -13.25 14.82 -19.10
N VAL A 188 -12.98 15.27 -20.33
CA VAL A 188 -13.08 14.44 -21.54
C VAL A 188 -11.73 14.35 -22.24
N SER A 189 -11.01 13.24 -22.02
CA SER A 189 -9.74 12.92 -22.71
C SER A 189 -9.43 11.42 -22.65
N ASP A 190 -8.53 10.94 -23.49
CA ASP A 190 -8.16 9.52 -23.61
C ASP A 190 -7.49 8.97 -22.34
N GLU A 191 -6.83 9.80 -21.53
CA GLU A 191 -6.18 9.41 -20.28
C GLU A 191 -7.15 9.23 -19.09
N ILE A 192 -8.37 9.79 -19.18
CA ILE A 192 -9.32 9.84 -18.05
C ILE A 192 -9.69 8.43 -17.54
N PRO A 193 -10.03 7.43 -18.38
CA PRO A 193 -10.38 6.10 -17.89
C PRO A 193 -9.27 5.45 -17.07
N GLN A 194 -8.01 5.64 -17.46
CA GLN A 194 -6.86 5.08 -16.75
C GLN A 194 -6.66 5.78 -15.40
N ILE A 195 -6.78 7.11 -15.34
CA ILE A 195 -6.66 7.87 -14.08
C ILE A 195 -7.76 7.45 -13.10
N LEU A 196 -9.00 7.34 -13.57
CA LEU A 196 -10.13 6.90 -12.74
C LEU A 196 -9.93 5.48 -12.20
N ALA A 197 -9.47 4.56 -13.05
CA ALA A 197 -9.17 3.18 -12.62
C ALA A 197 -8.10 3.14 -11.52
N GLN A 198 -7.09 4.01 -11.60
CA GLN A 198 -6.04 4.08 -10.59
C GLN A 198 -6.51 4.68 -9.27
N ILE A 199 -7.36 5.71 -9.30
CA ILE A 199 -8.00 6.26 -8.10
C ILE A 199 -8.92 5.20 -7.46
N ASP A 200 -9.71 4.48 -8.26
CA ASP A 200 -10.60 3.42 -7.79
C ASP A 200 -9.83 2.26 -7.15
N LEU A 201 -8.66 1.90 -7.70
CA LEU A 201 -7.76 0.91 -7.10
C LEU A 201 -7.30 1.35 -5.71
N VAL A 202 -6.80 2.58 -5.57
CA VAL A 202 -6.34 3.10 -4.27
C VAL A 202 -7.49 3.23 -3.26
N ILE A 203 -8.69 3.61 -3.69
CA ILE A 203 -9.89 3.61 -2.84
C ILE A 203 -10.20 2.20 -2.32
N GLY A 204 -10.15 1.19 -3.20
CA GLY A 204 -10.38 -0.21 -2.81
C GLY A 204 -9.34 -0.71 -1.81
N ASP A 205 -8.09 -0.34 -2.03
CA ASP A 205 -6.95 -0.67 -1.17
C ASP A 205 -7.06 -0.01 0.23
N ILE A 206 -7.45 1.26 0.32
CA ILE A 206 -7.74 1.94 1.59
C ILE A 206 -8.93 1.29 2.30
N THR A 207 -9.98 0.90 1.56
CA THR A 207 -11.15 0.19 2.12
C THR A 207 -10.73 -1.14 2.74
N ASN A 208 -9.88 -1.90 2.06
CA ASN A 208 -9.36 -3.17 2.57
C ASN A 208 -8.55 -2.96 3.85
N LEU A 209 -7.68 -1.94 3.91
CA LEU A 209 -6.93 -1.60 5.12
C LEU A 209 -7.85 -1.16 6.27
N ALA A 210 -8.89 -0.35 6.00
CA ALA A 210 -9.85 0.06 7.01
C ALA A 210 -10.58 -1.15 7.65
N ASN A 211 -10.98 -2.13 6.83
CA ASN A 211 -11.56 -3.38 7.30
C ASN A 211 -10.55 -4.21 8.11
N HIS A 212 -9.27 -4.22 7.72
CA HIS A 212 -8.21 -4.88 8.48
C HIS A 212 -8.03 -4.24 9.86
N CYS A 213 -8.00 -2.91 9.93
CA CYS A 213 -7.97 -2.15 11.18
C CYS A 213 -9.16 -2.51 12.09
N GLU A 214 -10.36 -2.71 11.54
CA GLU A 214 -11.52 -3.16 12.31
C GLU A 214 -11.32 -4.54 12.95
N VAL A 215 -10.79 -5.49 12.18
CA VAL A 215 -10.49 -6.85 12.67
C VAL A 215 -9.46 -6.80 13.80
N LEU A 216 -8.40 -6.02 13.65
CA LEU A 216 -7.39 -5.82 14.70
C LEU A 216 -7.98 -5.15 15.94
N SER A 217 -8.81 -4.11 15.74
CA SER A 217 -9.48 -3.39 16.82
C SER A 217 -10.37 -4.31 17.65
N THR A 218 -11.15 -5.15 16.98
CA THR A 218 -12.06 -6.11 17.61
C THR A 218 -11.29 -7.21 18.33
N ALA A 219 -10.21 -7.73 17.74
CA ALA A 219 -9.37 -8.74 18.38
C ALA A 219 -8.77 -8.24 19.71
N CYS A 220 -8.23 -7.00 19.73
CA CYS A 220 -7.72 -6.41 20.96
C CYS A 220 -8.81 -6.19 22.02
N TRP A 221 -9.98 -5.68 21.60
CA TRP A 221 -11.10 -5.44 22.53
C TRP A 221 -11.64 -6.75 23.12
N ASP A 222 -11.88 -7.75 22.27
CA ASP A 222 -12.37 -9.06 22.71
C ASP A 222 -11.38 -9.70 23.68
N TYR A 223 -10.07 -9.62 23.40
CA TYR A 223 -9.06 -10.16 24.32
C TYR A 223 -9.05 -9.40 25.65
N SER A 224 -9.09 -8.06 25.62
CA SER A 224 -9.22 -7.23 26.83
C SER A 224 -10.42 -7.64 27.69
N LYS A 225 -11.60 -7.86 27.09
CA LYS A 225 -12.81 -8.27 27.82
C LYS A 225 -12.73 -9.69 28.35
N ALA A 226 -12.22 -10.63 27.55
CA ALA A 226 -12.00 -12.00 28.00
C ALA A 226 -10.99 -12.04 29.16
N LEU A 227 -9.92 -11.24 29.10
CA LEU A 227 -8.90 -11.14 30.14
C LEU A 227 -9.46 -10.50 31.42
N THR A 228 -10.25 -9.42 31.30
CA THR A 228 -10.95 -8.79 32.42
C THR A 228 -11.84 -9.81 33.15
N GLN A 229 -12.62 -10.58 32.38
CA GLN A 229 -13.51 -11.61 32.93
C GLN A 229 -12.71 -12.72 33.62
N ALA A 230 -11.64 -13.19 32.99
CA ALA A 230 -10.78 -14.24 33.54
C ALA A 230 -10.13 -13.81 34.85
N HIS A 231 -9.59 -12.58 34.94
CA HIS A 231 -9.02 -12.04 36.16
C HIS A 231 -10.06 -11.99 37.29
N HIS A 232 -11.23 -11.41 37.02
CA HIS A 232 -12.31 -11.34 37.99
C HIS A 232 -12.73 -12.73 38.52
N ASP A 233 -12.91 -13.70 37.63
CA ASP A 233 -13.38 -15.03 38.01
C ASP A 233 -12.31 -15.84 38.76
N ILE A 234 -11.03 -15.69 38.40
CA ILE A 234 -9.92 -16.30 39.12
C ILE A 234 -9.80 -15.66 40.51
N GLU A 235 -9.81 -14.33 40.61
CA GLU A 235 -9.76 -13.63 41.91
C GLU A 235 -10.89 -14.06 42.83
N LYS A 236 -12.11 -14.18 42.30
CA LYS A 236 -13.26 -14.71 43.05
C LYS A 236 -13.02 -16.14 43.54
N ALA A 237 -12.53 -17.03 42.67
CA ALA A 237 -12.21 -18.41 43.06
C ALA A 237 -11.12 -18.48 44.14
N MET A 238 -10.13 -17.58 44.07
CA MET A 238 -9.05 -17.47 45.06
C MET A 238 -9.52 -16.89 46.40
N LEU A 239 -10.43 -15.91 46.39
CA LEU A 239 -11.05 -15.38 47.60
C LEU A 239 -11.90 -16.45 48.31
N GLU A 240 -12.72 -17.20 47.56
CA GLU A 240 -13.49 -18.33 48.10
C GLU A 240 -12.58 -19.39 48.73
N PHE A 241 -11.43 -19.67 48.12
CA PHE A 241 -10.43 -20.58 48.68
C PHE A 241 -9.83 -20.04 49.99
N GLY A 242 -9.44 -18.76 50.04
CA GLY A 242 -8.85 -18.12 51.23
C GLY A 242 -9.78 -18.09 52.45
N LEU A 243 -11.07 -17.80 52.25
CA LEU A 243 -12.09 -17.86 53.32
C LEU A 243 -12.23 -19.26 53.93
N THR A 244 -11.93 -20.28 53.13
CA THR A 244 -12.29 -21.66 53.40
C THR A 244 -11.14 -22.46 54.03
N VAL A 245 -9.88 -21.99 53.92
CA VAL A 245 -8.69 -22.64 54.49
C VAL A 245 -8.33 -22.11 55.89
N GLY A 246 -9.03 -21.09 56.40
CA GLY A 246 -9.00 -20.71 57.82
C GLY A 246 -7.90 -19.72 58.25
N GLY A 247 -7.69 -18.63 57.50
CA GLY A 247 -6.86 -17.53 57.98
C GLY A 247 -6.67 -16.40 56.98
N VAL A 248 -7.31 -15.25 57.29
CA VAL A 248 -7.24 -13.94 56.62
C VAL A 248 -8.10 -13.80 55.36
N ALA A 249 -9.32 -13.29 55.55
CA ALA A 249 -9.99 -12.51 54.52
C ALA A 249 -9.20 -11.21 54.35
N ILE A 250 -8.36 -11.08 53.32
CA ILE A 250 -7.92 -9.76 52.88
C ILE A 250 -9.02 -9.21 51.98
N LEU A 251 -10.05 -8.66 52.61
CA LEU A 251 -10.84 -7.61 51.99
C LEU A 251 -10.18 -6.28 52.38
N SER A 252 -9.87 -5.49 51.35
CA SER A 252 -9.81 -4.04 51.39
C SER A 252 -10.37 -3.42 52.67
N SER A 253 -9.47 -2.83 53.47
CA SER A 253 -9.70 -1.81 54.50
C SER A 253 -10.96 -1.99 55.38
N ILE A 254 -10.80 -2.54 56.59
CA ILE A 254 -11.30 -2.00 57.87
C ILE A 254 -10.71 -2.84 59.01
N ILE A 255 -10.09 -2.14 59.97
CA ILE A 255 -9.36 -2.66 61.13
C ILE A 255 -10.36 -3.18 62.19
N GLY A 256 -10.10 -4.36 62.74
CA GLY A 256 -10.71 -4.87 63.99
C GLY A 256 -9.81 -5.92 64.65
N PRO A 257 -9.64 -5.94 66.00
CA PRO A 257 -8.51 -6.62 66.63
C PRO A 257 -8.92 -7.86 67.44
N GLU A 258 -9.35 -8.98 66.83
CA GLU A 258 -9.56 -10.23 67.58
C GLU A 258 -9.08 -11.46 66.77
N GLY A 259 -8.30 -12.33 67.42
CA GLY A 259 -7.53 -13.46 66.87
C GLY A 259 -8.36 -14.56 66.19
N THR A 260 -7.79 -15.66 65.68
CA THR A 260 -6.82 -16.57 66.32
C THR A 260 -6.27 -17.52 65.25
N ALA A 261 -5.00 -17.95 65.38
CA ALA A 261 -4.39 -18.99 64.56
C ALA A 261 -4.85 -20.40 64.97
N GLY A 262 -5.10 -21.31 64.01
CA GLY A 262 -5.19 -22.75 64.29
C GLY A 262 -5.77 -23.65 63.18
N GLY A 263 -4.90 -24.46 62.56
CA GLY A 263 -5.18 -25.82 62.05
C GLY A 263 -5.96 -25.97 60.73
N GLY A 264 -5.27 -26.39 59.64
CA GLY A 264 -5.95 -26.73 58.38
C GLY A 264 -5.13 -27.38 57.26
N ALA A 265 -4.05 -28.13 57.53
CA ALA A 265 -3.22 -28.71 56.45
C ALA A 265 -3.94 -29.79 55.61
N LEU A 266 -4.98 -30.45 56.15
CA LEU A 266 -5.78 -31.48 55.45
C LEU A 266 -6.93 -30.88 54.60
N ALA A 267 -7.41 -29.67 54.93
CA ALA A 267 -8.46 -28.99 54.14
C ALA A 267 -7.88 -28.30 52.90
N ALA A 268 -6.61 -27.89 52.93
CA ALA A 268 -5.94 -27.24 51.81
C ALA A 268 -5.71 -28.16 50.60
N GLY A 269 -5.53 -29.47 50.80
CA GLY A 269 -5.26 -30.44 49.73
C GLY A 269 -6.44 -30.67 48.79
N LEU A 270 -7.59 -31.11 49.32
CA LEU A 270 -8.80 -31.40 48.52
C LEU A 270 -9.43 -30.11 47.95
N ARG A 271 -9.36 -29.00 48.69
CA ARG A 271 -9.95 -27.73 48.24
C ARG A 271 -9.06 -27.00 47.24
N GLY A 272 -7.74 -27.13 47.36
CA GLY A 272 -6.79 -26.59 46.38
C GLY A 272 -6.98 -27.23 45.00
N GLU A 273 -7.23 -28.53 44.94
CA GLU A 273 -7.55 -29.24 43.69
C GLU A 273 -8.86 -28.74 43.05
N ALA A 274 -9.92 -28.58 43.84
CA ALA A 274 -11.20 -28.07 43.34
C ALA A 274 -11.11 -26.61 42.84
N THR A 275 -10.39 -25.74 43.54
CA THR A 275 -10.13 -24.36 43.09
C THR A 275 -9.28 -24.35 41.83
N ALA A 276 -8.23 -25.16 41.77
CA ALA A 276 -7.40 -25.30 40.57
C ALA A 276 -8.21 -25.78 39.37
N ALA A 277 -9.13 -26.73 39.55
CA ALA A 277 -10.02 -27.19 38.47
C ALA A 277 -10.90 -26.06 37.91
N ARG A 278 -11.42 -25.17 38.76
CA ARG A 278 -12.17 -23.99 38.31
C ARG A 278 -11.29 -23.00 37.55
N VAL A 279 -10.09 -22.71 38.07
CA VAL A 279 -9.11 -21.83 37.42
C VAL A 279 -8.70 -22.38 36.05
N ILE A 280 -8.46 -23.68 35.94
CA ILE A 280 -8.16 -24.36 34.66
C ILE A 280 -9.28 -24.07 33.65
N THR A 281 -10.54 -24.28 34.02
CA THR A 281 -11.68 -24.00 33.14
C THR A 281 -11.73 -22.54 32.68
N ILE A 282 -11.41 -21.59 33.56
CA ILE A 282 -11.39 -20.15 33.24
C ILE A 282 -10.26 -19.83 32.25
N VAL A 283 -9.05 -20.36 32.49
CA VAL A 283 -7.90 -20.14 31.60
C VAL A 283 -8.14 -20.80 30.23
N ASP A 284 -8.74 -21.99 30.18
CA ASP A 284 -9.08 -22.67 28.93
C ASP A 284 -10.15 -21.89 28.15
N ALA A 285 -11.17 -21.34 28.82
CA ALA A 285 -12.17 -20.49 28.18
C ALA A 285 -11.57 -19.19 27.58
N LEU A 286 -10.57 -18.61 28.26
CA LEU A 286 -9.82 -17.47 27.73
C LEU A 286 -9.02 -17.86 26.48
N ALA A 287 -8.34 -19.01 26.51
CA ALA A 287 -7.58 -19.52 25.35
C ALA A 287 -8.48 -19.80 24.14
N ASP A 288 -9.67 -20.36 24.37
CA ASP A 288 -10.66 -20.61 23.32
C ASP A 288 -11.16 -19.30 22.69
N ALA A 289 -11.42 -18.27 23.51
CA ALA A 289 -11.85 -16.96 23.03
C ALA A 289 -10.79 -16.31 22.12
N VAL A 290 -9.51 -16.38 22.49
CA VAL A 290 -8.39 -15.88 21.68
C VAL A 290 -8.21 -16.70 20.39
N THR A 291 -8.28 -18.02 20.48
CA THR A 291 -8.08 -18.92 19.33
C THR A 291 -9.11 -18.68 18.23
N ALA A 292 -10.37 -18.41 18.59
CA ALA A 292 -11.41 -18.08 17.62
C ALA A 292 -11.09 -16.81 16.80
N LYS A 293 -10.39 -15.84 17.39
CA LYS A 293 -10.04 -14.56 16.76
C LYS A 293 -8.75 -14.64 15.94
N ASN A 294 -7.82 -15.50 16.32
CA ASN A 294 -6.60 -15.77 15.57
C ASN A 294 -6.87 -16.22 14.12
N VAL A 295 -7.96 -16.96 13.88
CA VAL A 295 -8.38 -17.36 12.51
C VAL A 295 -8.73 -16.15 11.65
N ALA A 296 -9.43 -15.16 12.20
CA ALA A 296 -9.76 -13.93 11.49
C ALA A 296 -8.48 -13.14 11.15
N LEU A 297 -7.55 -13.02 12.10
CA LEU A 297 -6.25 -12.36 11.92
C LEU A 297 -5.37 -13.04 10.85
N ALA A 298 -5.40 -14.36 10.75
CA ALA A 298 -4.66 -15.08 9.71
C ALA A 298 -5.17 -14.73 8.29
N GLY A 299 -6.49 -14.56 8.14
CA GLY A 299 -7.10 -14.18 6.86
C GLY A 299 -6.67 -12.78 6.38
N THR A 300 -6.34 -11.88 7.30
CA THR A 300 -5.98 -10.51 6.96
C THR A 300 -4.53 -10.36 6.47
N ALA A 301 -3.62 -11.22 6.90
CA ALA A 301 -2.23 -11.23 6.41
C ALA A 301 -2.13 -11.43 4.89
N LEU A 302 -3.00 -12.26 4.30
CA LEU A 302 -3.06 -12.44 2.84
C LEU A 302 -3.57 -11.18 2.12
N ALA A 303 -4.47 -10.41 2.75
CA ALA A 303 -4.98 -9.18 2.16
C ALA A 303 -3.89 -8.11 2.05
N ALA A 304 -3.03 -7.99 3.05
CA ALA A 304 -1.88 -7.07 3.02
C ALA A 304 -0.90 -7.38 1.88
N GLY A 305 -0.59 -8.67 1.64
CA GLY A 305 0.28 -9.05 0.51
C GLY A 305 -0.29 -8.68 -0.86
N ARG A 306 -1.63 -8.72 -1.01
CA ARG A 306 -2.32 -8.30 -2.24
C ARG A 306 -2.30 -6.78 -2.42
N LEU A 307 -2.43 -6.04 -1.34
CA LEU A 307 -2.35 -4.58 -1.34
C LEU A 307 -1.01 -4.08 -1.90
N THR A 308 0.11 -4.57 -1.37
CA THR A 308 1.44 -4.19 -1.88
C THR A 308 1.59 -4.53 -3.38
N ALA A 309 1.09 -5.70 -3.81
CA ALA A 309 1.13 -6.10 -5.22
C ALA A 309 0.25 -5.20 -6.13
N ASN A 310 -0.90 -4.73 -5.64
CA ASN A 310 -1.80 -3.85 -6.38
C ASN A 310 -1.22 -2.44 -6.57
N LEU A 311 -0.49 -1.94 -5.57
CA LEU A 311 0.10 -0.60 -5.60
C LEU A 311 1.41 -0.53 -6.39
N GLN A 312 2.12 -1.66 -6.55
CA GLN A 312 3.43 -1.68 -7.21
C GLN A 312 3.44 -1.03 -8.61
N PRO A 313 2.49 -1.30 -9.53
CA PRO A 313 2.46 -0.65 -10.85
C PRO A 313 2.30 0.88 -10.77
N LEU A 314 1.56 1.36 -9.77
CA LEU A 314 1.42 2.80 -9.52
C LEU A 314 2.74 3.39 -9.05
N LEU A 315 3.39 2.76 -8.06
CA LEU A 315 4.67 3.21 -7.51
C LEU A 315 5.76 3.28 -8.60
N ASP A 316 5.77 2.30 -9.50
CA ASP A 316 6.71 2.21 -10.63
C ASP A 316 6.40 3.17 -11.79
N SER A 317 5.21 3.78 -11.80
CA SER A 317 4.82 4.72 -12.86
C SER A 317 5.74 5.94 -12.86
N THR A 318 5.94 6.61 -14.01
CA THR A 318 6.75 7.83 -14.07
C THR A 318 5.99 8.94 -14.79
N PRO A 319 5.86 10.14 -14.20
CA PRO A 319 5.24 11.26 -14.90
C PRO A 319 6.10 11.72 -16.09
N THR A 320 5.45 12.06 -17.19
CA THR A 320 6.09 12.68 -18.36
C THR A 320 5.60 14.11 -18.53
N ARG A 321 6.52 15.08 -18.71
CA ARG A 321 6.17 16.49 -18.98
C ARG A 321 6.04 16.75 -20.48
N PHE A 322 5.04 17.54 -20.85
CA PHE A 322 4.93 18.16 -22.17
C PHE A 322 5.87 19.39 -22.22
N ASN A 323 6.93 19.34 -23.04
CA ASN A 323 7.82 20.48 -23.26
C ASN A 323 7.35 21.29 -24.49
N ALA A 324 6.94 22.52 -24.23
CA ALA A 324 6.42 23.49 -25.19
C ALA A 324 7.47 24.19 -26.07
N ASP A 325 8.77 23.91 -25.89
CA ASP A 325 9.84 24.49 -26.74
C ASP A 325 9.90 23.88 -28.16
N THR A 326 8.86 23.14 -28.55
CA THR A 326 8.77 22.51 -29.87
C THR A 326 7.70 23.25 -30.67
N PRO A 327 8.05 23.94 -31.78
CA PRO A 327 7.08 24.56 -32.68
C PRO A 327 6.01 23.54 -33.09
N PRO A 328 4.76 23.98 -33.37
CA PRO A 328 3.64 23.08 -33.60
C PRO A 328 3.89 22.23 -34.84
N GLY A 329 4.31 20.98 -34.61
CA GLY A 329 4.66 20.02 -35.64
C GLY A 329 4.86 18.62 -35.05
N ASN A 330 3.80 17.83 -35.08
CA ASN A 330 3.72 16.38 -34.84
C ASN A 330 4.07 15.85 -33.45
N GLY A 331 3.04 15.31 -32.79
CA GLY A 331 3.13 14.51 -31.58
C GLY A 331 4.01 13.26 -31.77
N GLY A 332 4.85 13.04 -30.78
CA GLY A 332 5.73 11.89 -30.64
C GLY A 332 6.71 12.21 -29.52
N ASP A 333 6.63 11.45 -28.43
CA ASP A 333 7.51 11.39 -27.26
C ASP A 333 8.78 12.25 -27.34
N GLY A 334 8.97 13.10 -26.34
CA GLY A 334 10.09 14.04 -26.17
C GLY A 334 11.51 13.44 -26.05
N LEU A 335 11.80 12.37 -26.78
CA LEU A 335 13.14 12.00 -27.19
C LEU A 335 13.44 12.75 -28.48
N LYS A 336 14.54 13.50 -28.52
CA LYS A 336 15.05 14.02 -29.79
C LYS A 336 15.35 12.81 -30.71
N PRO A 337 14.88 12.78 -31.97
CA PRO A 337 15.28 11.72 -32.89
C PRO A 337 16.82 11.69 -32.98
N PRO A 338 17.43 10.51 -33.18
CA PRO A 338 18.85 10.45 -33.47
C PRO A 338 19.13 11.24 -34.74
N SER A 339 20.39 11.61 -34.94
CA SER A 339 20.82 12.32 -36.15
C SER A 339 20.27 11.62 -37.40
N ARG A 340 19.55 12.37 -38.24
CA ARG A 340 18.98 11.87 -39.48
C ARG A 340 20.09 11.18 -40.29
N PRO A 341 19.93 9.90 -40.68
CA PRO A 341 20.90 9.25 -41.55
C PRO A 341 20.99 9.98 -42.88
N SER A 342 22.20 10.11 -43.43
CA SER A 342 22.46 10.90 -44.64
C SER A 342 21.72 10.42 -45.90
N HIS A 343 21.24 9.17 -45.92
CA HIS A 343 20.46 8.58 -47.01
C HIS A 343 18.94 8.71 -46.81
N VAL A 344 18.49 9.32 -45.71
CA VAL A 344 17.07 9.64 -45.50
C VAL A 344 16.82 11.06 -46.01
N PRO A 345 15.87 11.26 -46.95
CA PRO A 345 15.58 12.59 -47.49
C PRO A 345 15.18 13.61 -46.43
N ASP A 346 15.49 14.88 -46.69
CA ASP A 346 15.32 15.94 -45.70
C ASP A 346 13.87 16.30 -45.38
N ASP A 347 12.96 16.00 -46.30
CA ASP A 347 11.52 16.18 -46.16
C ASP A 347 10.85 15.05 -45.37
N TRP A 348 11.56 13.96 -45.04
CA TRP A 348 10.99 12.86 -44.27
C TRP A 348 10.88 13.20 -42.79
N ILE A 349 9.73 12.84 -42.22
CA ILE A 349 9.37 13.18 -40.85
C ILE A 349 9.75 12.03 -39.94
N ALA A 350 10.50 12.33 -38.89
CA ALA A 350 10.81 11.39 -37.83
C ALA A 350 9.62 11.23 -36.89
N ARG A 351 9.36 9.99 -36.47
CA ARG A 351 8.40 9.63 -35.43
C ARG A 351 8.93 8.44 -34.64
N LYS A 352 8.48 8.28 -33.40
CA LYS A 352 8.74 7.04 -32.67
C LYS A 352 8.06 5.87 -33.41
N ALA A 353 8.71 4.71 -33.44
CA ALA A 353 8.08 3.52 -34.00
C ALA A 353 6.81 3.17 -33.20
N ASP A 354 5.77 2.64 -33.86
CA ASP A 354 4.45 2.39 -33.24
C ASP A 354 4.50 1.42 -32.04
N ASN A 355 5.55 0.62 -31.93
CA ASN A 355 5.79 -0.29 -30.81
C ASN A 355 6.71 0.29 -29.73
N GLY A 356 6.99 1.60 -29.76
CA GLY A 356 7.87 2.32 -28.84
C GLY A 356 9.36 1.98 -28.97
N LYS A 357 9.76 1.10 -29.88
CA LYS A 357 11.14 0.57 -30.00
C LYS A 357 11.77 1.01 -31.33
N GLY A 358 12.58 2.06 -31.25
CA GLY A 358 13.26 2.69 -32.36
C GLY A 358 12.57 3.94 -32.93
N TRP A 359 13.09 4.38 -34.05
CA TRP A 359 12.69 5.57 -34.80
C TRP A 359 12.30 5.21 -36.23
N VAL A 360 11.31 5.92 -36.74
CA VAL A 360 10.80 5.80 -38.10
C VAL A 360 10.91 7.15 -38.77
N TRP A 361 11.51 7.19 -39.96
CA TRP A 361 11.43 8.32 -40.86
C TRP A 361 10.50 7.92 -41.99
N GLN A 362 9.48 8.74 -42.21
CA GLN A 362 8.44 8.45 -43.20
C GLN A 362 8.25 9.64 -44.12
N LYS A 363 8.12 9.36 -45.43
CA LYS A 363 7.80 10.38 -46.42
C LYS A 363 6.41 11.01 -46.12
N PRO A 364 6.28 12.34 -46.08
CA PRO A 364 5.00 13.00 -45.90
C PRO A 364 3.94 12.52 -46.91
N GLY A 365 2.71 12.33 -46.44
CA GLY A 365 1.60 11.85 -47.26
C GLY A 365 1.58 10.35 -47.55
N SER A 366 2.55 9.58 -47.04
CA SER A 366 2.53 8.11 -47.09
C SER A 366 1.72 7.53 -45.94
N SER A 367 1.10 6.36 -46.15
CA SER A 367 0.31 5.66 -45.14
C SER A 367 0.83 4.24 -44.91
N GLY A 368 0.52 3.67 -43.75
CA GLY A 368 1.00 2.34 -43.36
C GLY A 368 2.53 2.27 -43.38
N ASN A 369 3.07 1.20 -43.97
CA ASN A 369 4.52 0.98 -44.05
C ASN A 369 5.19 1.63 -45.27
N ALA A 370 4.45 2.37 -46.11
CA ALA A 370 5.00 2.95 -47.33
C ALA A 370 6.04 4.04 -47.04
N ASN A 371 7.14 4.01 -47.80
CA ASN A 371 8.23 4.98 -47.75
C ASN A 371 8.75 5.20 -46.33
N ILE A 372 9.18 4.11 -45.68
CA ILE A 372 9.69 4.11 -44.31
C ILE A 372 11.14 3.66 -44.27
N PHE A 373 11.97 4.44 -43.58
CA PHE A 373 13.19 3.96 -42.98
C PHE A 373 12.97 3.78 -41.48
N ARG A 374 13.32 2.63 -40.94
CA ARG A 374 13.18 2.31 -39.52
C ARG A 374 14.55 1.98 -38.93
N ASP A 375 14.93 2.71 -37.89
CA ASP A 375 16.06 2.40 -37.01
C ASP A 375 15.54 1.79 -35.71
N ALA A 376 15.72 0.50 -35.51
CA ALA A 376 15.23 -0.22 -34.35
C ALA A 376 16.26 -0.25 -33.20
N ASP A 377 15.74 -0.12 -31.98
CA ASP A 377 16.53 -0.23 -30.75
C ASP A 377 17.13 -1.63 -30.57
N PRO A 378 18.25 -1.77 -29.84
CA PRO A 378 18.82 -3.04 -29.43
C PRO A 378 17.84 -4.04 -28.82
N ASN A 379 18.09 -5.33 -29.07
CA ASN A 379 17.40 -6.43 -28.40
C ASN A 379 18.30 -7.67 -28.32
N ALA A 380 17.82 -8.75 -27.68
CA ALA A 380 18.58 -9.98 -27.48
C ALA A 380 19.11 -10.62 -28.78
N ARG A 381 18.41 -10.43 -29.92
CA ARG A 381 18.83 -10.96 -31.23
C ARG A 381 19.76 -10.01 -31.99
N TYR A 382 19.61 -8.70 -31.77
CA TYR A 382 20.39 -7.65 -32.40
C TYR A 382 20.94 -6.72 -31.30
N PRO A 383 22.11 -7.04 -30.70
CA PRO A 383 22.65 -6.31 -29.56
C PRO A 383 22.95 -4.83 -29.83
N ASN A 384 23.17 -4.46 -31.09
CA ASN A 384 23.38 -3.07 -31.52
C ASN A 384 22.13 -2.46 -32.19
N GLY A 385 21.02 -3.22 -32.26
CA GLY A 385 19.84 -2.89 -33.03
C GLY A 385 19.95 -3.30 -34.51
N TYR A 386 18.93 -2.96 -35.28
CA TYR A 386 18.85 -3.24 -36.72
C TYR A 386 18.09 -2.14 -37.44
N VAL A 387 18.25 -2.04 -38.76
CA VAL A 387 17.48 -1.14 -39.60
C VAL A 387 16.59 -1.91 -40.57
N ARG A 388 15.51 -1.26 -41.04
CA ARG A 388 14.65 -1.76 -42.11
C ARG A 388 14.27 -0.62 -43.06
N PHE A 389 14.13 -0.98 -44.32
CA PHE A 389 13.75 -0.06 -45.40
C PHE A 389 12.48 -0.59 -46.05
N TYR A 390 11.55 0.30 -46.37
CA TYR A 390 10.26 -0.03 -46.99
C TYR A 390 10.01 0.84 -48.22
N ASN A 391 9.66 0.19 -49.33
CA ASN A 391 9.35 0.89 -50.58
C ASN A 391 8.01 1.65 -50.52
N ASP A 392 7.66 2.30 -51.63
CA ASP A 392 6.40 3.04 -51.81
C ASP A 392 5.14 2.17 -51.69
N GLN A 393 5.26 0.86 -51.90
CA GLN A 393 4.19 -0.13 -51.68
C GLN A 393 4.12 -0.66 -50.24
N GLY A 394 4.98 -0.18 -49.34
CA GLY A 394 5.03 -0.62 -47.95
C GLY A 394 5.61 -2.03 -47.73
N GLN A 395 6.36 -2.53 -48.71
CA GLN A 395 7.07 -3.81 -48.63
C GLN A 395 8.49 -3.60 -48.12
N PRO A 396 8.97 -4.44 -47.19
CA PRO A 396 10.34 -4.35 -46.72
C PRO A 396 11.33 -4.83 -47.80
N ILE A 397 12.41 -4.09 -48.02
CA ILE A 397 13.40 -4.38 -49.06
C ILE A 397 14.71 -4.91 -48.48
N LYS A 398 15.36 -5.81 -49.24
CA LYS A 398 16.68 -6.37 -48.95
C LYS A 398 17.78 -5.46 -49.51
N LEU A 399 19.04 -5.80 -49.26
CA LEU A 399 20.19 -5.03 -49.77
C LEU A 399 20.29 -4.96 -51.30
N ASP A 400 19.67 -5.90 -52.02
CA ASP A 400 19.59 -5.90 -53.49
C ASP A 400 18.48 -4.98 -54.04
N GLY A 401 17.81 -4.21 -53.17
CA GLY A 401 16.72 -3.29 -53.53
C GLY A 401 15.37 -3.96 -53.75
N LYS A 402 15.28 -5.30 -53.65
CA LYS A 402 14.05 -6.06 -53.90
C LYS A 402 13.31 -6.39 -52.60
N PRO A 403 11.97 -6.53 -52.64
CA PRO A 403 11.22 -7.05 -51.50
C PRO A 403 11.74 -8.41 -51.04
N GLY A 404 11.64 -8.68 -49.73
CA GLY A 404 12.07 -9.94 -49.14
C GLY A 404 11.27 -10.34 -47.91
N SER A 405 11.60 -11.51 -47.37
CA SER A 405 11.00 -11.98 -46.12
C SER A 405 11.39 -11.11 -44.93
N ASN A 406 10.70 -11.28 -43.80
CA ASN A 406 11.08 -10.57 -42.57
C ASN A 406 12.54 -10.84 -42.18
N ALA A 407 13.04 -12.07 -42.26
CA ALA A 407 14.41 -12.38 -41.86
C ALA A 407 15.46 -11.70 -42.77
N GLU A 408 15.21 -11.64 -44.07
CA GLU A 408 16.14 -11.09 -45.07
C GLU A 408 16.20 -9.55 -45.07
N THR A 409 15.20 -8.90 -44.46
CA THR A 409 15.02 -7.44 -44.47
C THR A 409 15.37 -6.77 -43.14
N HIS A 410 15.81 -7.55 -42.14
CA HIS A 410 16.46 -7.00 -40.94
C HIS A 410 17.95 -6.85 -41.22
N ILE A 411 18.42 -5.61 -41.30
CA ILE A 411 19.84 -5.32 -41.54
C ILE A 411 20.47 -4.95 -40.20
N PRO A 412 21.31 -5.82 -39.59
CA PRO A 412 21.93 -5.54 -38.30
C PRO A 412 22.85 -4.32 -38.35
N LYS A 413 22.89 -3.56 -37.25
CA LYS A 413 23.86 -2.47 -37.09
C LYS A 413 25.20 -3.02 -36.60
N ASN A 414 26.29 -2.47 -37.13
CA ASN A 414 27.63 -2.68 -36.60
C ASN A 414 27.76 -2.02 -35.21
N PRO A 415 28.77 -2.41 -34.40
CA PRO A 415 29.00 -1.80 -33.08
C PRO A 415 29.24 -0.28 -33.12
N ASP A 416 29.75 0.24 -34.23
CA ASP A 416 29.95 1.68 -34.48
C ASP A 416 28.68 2.40 -34.99
N GLY A 417 27.55 1.69 -35.07
CA GLY A 417 26.27 2.21 -35.54
C GLY A 417 26.11 2.25 -37.06
N THR A 418 27.13 1.85 -37.84
CA THR A 418 27.04 1.80 -39.31
C THR A 418 26.23 0.59 -39.79
N TYR A 419 25.67 0.70 -41.00
CA TYR A 419 24.91 -0.37 -41.65
C TYR A 419 24.90 -0.16 -43.17
N PRO A 420 24.77 -1.23 -43.97
CA PRO A 420 24.63 -1.11 -45.43
C PRO A 420 23.23 -0.61 -45.82
N THR A 421 23.18 0.23 -46.86
CA THR A 421 21.93 0.75 -47.46
C THR A 421 21.56 -0.08 -48.70
N PRO A 422 20.27 -0.42 -48.90
CA PRO A 422 19.81 -1.12 -50.10
C PRO A 422 20.14 -0.39 -51.41
N GLN A 423 20.39 -1.18 -52.46
CA GLN A 423 20.58 -0.63 -53.80
C GLN A 423 19.30 0.08 -54.27
N GLY A 424 19.44 1.35 -54.66
CA GLY A 424 18.32 2.15 -55.18
C GLY A 424 17.32 2.64 -54.13
N TRP A 425 17.71 2.59 -52.84
CA TRP A 425 17.00 3.29 -51.76
C TRP A 425 17.04 4.81 -51.95
#